data_AF-A0A381IA72-F1
#
_entry.id   AF-A0A381IA72-F1
#
_cell.length_a   1.000
_cell.length_b   1.000
_cell.length_c   1.000
_cell.angle_alpha   90.00
_cell.angle_beta   90.00
_cell.angle_gamma   90.00
#
_symmetry.space_group_name_H-M   'P 1'
#
loop_
_entity.id
_entity.type
_entity.pdbx_description
1 polymer ?
#
loop_
_entity_poly.entity_id
_entity_poly.type
_entity_poly.pdbx_seq_one_letter_code
_entity_poly.pdbx_strand_id
1 'polypeptide(L)'
;MGDFLGKVGFGKSCTEYVFINQELQKFAFEQDNCYFVTATGLTSNPDGIHIDAISQRKFGLRYFEAFHKKKHIMEALANESELIIPSNSKTYTKTEKIYINSMDLALGKISYDEFESKLIKLNDN
;
A
#
# COMPACT_ATOMS: atom_id res chain seq x y z
N MET A 1 12.11 -3.93 -7.79
CA MET A 1 12.00 -5.14 -6.95
C MET A 1 12.84 -4.97 -5.70
N GLY A 2 12.36 -5.47 -4.56
CA GLY A 2 12.97 -5.22 -3.25
C GLY A 2 14.16 -6.13 -2.94
N ASP A 3 15.07 -5.65 -2.09
CA ASP A 3 16.32 -6.33 -1.73
C ASP A 3 16.14 -7.56 -0.84
N PHE A 4 14.91 -7.90 -0.46
CA PHE A 4 14.61 -9.15 0.23
C PHE A 4 14.68 -10.38 -0.69
N LEU A 5 14.63 -10.18 -2.02
CA LEU A 5 14.76 -11.26 -3.00
C LEU A 5 16.18 -11.86 -3.02
N GLY A 6 16.29 -13.11 -3.46
CA GLY A 6 17.54 -13.86 -3.53
C GLY A 6 18.05 -14.39 -2.19
N LYS A 7 17.31 -14.21 -1.08
CA LYS A 7 17.80 -14.50 0.28
C LYS A 7 17.14 -15.72 0.92
N VAL A 8 15.82 -15.72 1.08
CA VAL A 8 15.09 -16.71 1.88
C VAL A 8 13.78 -17.14 1.20
N GLY A 9 13.19 -18.24 1.69
CA GLY A 9 11.88 -18.71 1.25
C GLY A 9 11.81 -18.95 -0.27
N PHE A 10 10.65 -18.63 -0.86
CA PHE A 10 10.45 -18.73 -2.30
C PHE A 10 11.26 -17.68 -3.07
N GLY A 11 11.59 -16.55 -2.45
CA GLY A 11 12.39 -15.49 -3.07
C GLY A 11 13.86 -15.89 -3.29
N LYS A 12 14.34 -16.99 -2.69
CA LYS A 12 15.72 -17.46 -2.83
C LYS A 12 16.13 -17.70 -4.29
N SER A 13 15.21 -18.12 -5.15
CA SER A 13 15.49 -18.35 -6.57
C SER A 13 15.51 -17.07 -7.41
N CYS A 14 15.07 -15.94 -6.87
CA CYS A 14 15.04 -14.65 -7.56
C CYS A 14 16.40 -13.94 -7.45
N THR A 15 17.50 -14.62 -7.75
CA THR A 15 18.88 -14.10 -7.60
C THR A 15 19.23 -13.01 -8.62
N GLU A 16 18.49 -12.94 -9.73
CA GLU A 16 18.71 -11.99 -10.83
C GLU A 16 17.89 -10.69 -10.69
N TYR A 17 17.23 -10.47 -9.55
CA TYR A 17 16.32 -9.32 -9.37
C TYR A 17 16.99 -7.96 -9.61
N VAL A 18 18.32 -7.87 -9.42
CA VAL A 18 19.10 -6.66 -9.70
C VAL A 18 19.13 -6.35 -11.20
N PHE A 19 19.29 -7.36 -12.06
CA PHE A 19 19.26 -7.17 -13.52
C PHE A 19 17.87 -6.75 -14.00
N ILE A 20 16.82 -7.36 -13.43
CA ILE A 20 15.44 -6.92 -13.71
C ILE A 20 15.23 -5.46 -13.27
N ASN A 21 15.78 -5.05 -12.13
CA ASN A 21 15.70 -3.66 -11.68
C ASN A 21 16.43 -2.68 -12.61
N GLN A 22 17.54 -3.10 -13.23
CA GLN A 22 18.26 -2.28 -14.22
C GLN A 22 17.43 -2.07 -15.47
N GLU A 23 16.83 -3.13 -16.01
CA GLU A 23 15.98 -3.03 -17.20
C GLU A 23 14.69 -2.22 -16.94
N LEU A 24 14.08 -2.37 -15.76
CA LEU A 24 12.91 -1.57 -15.36
C LEU A 24 13.26 -0.08 -15.23
N GLN A 25 14.43 0.24 -14.67
CA GLN A 25 14.92 1.63 -14.59
C GLN A 25 15.18 2.18 -15.99
N LYS A 26 15.97 1.47 -16.79
CA LYS A 26 16.31 1.85 -18.16
C LYS A 26 15.06 2.12 -18.99
N PHE A 27 14.09 1.20 -18.99
CA PHE A 27 12.82 1.39 -19.69
C PHE A 27 12.12 2.67 -19.25
N ALA A 28 12.05 2.94 -17.95
CA ALA A 28 11.38 4.15 -17.47
C ALA A 28 12.09 5.44 -17.90
N PHE A 29 13.42 5.44 -18.03
CA PHE A 29 14.18 6.60 -18.51
C PHE A 29 14.12 6.77 -20.04
N GLU A 30 13.99 5.67 -20.79
CA GLU A 30 13.95 5.69 -22.26
C GLU A 30 12.55 5.95 -22.83
N GLN A 31 11.50 5.60 -22.10
CA GLN A 31 10.13 5.73 -22.57
C GLN A 31 9.45 6.98 -22.01
N ASP A 32 8.75 7.69 -22.89
CA ASP A 32 7.97 8.86 -22.50
C ASP A 32 6.91 8.50 -21.45
N ASN A 33 6.74 9.41 -20.50
CA ASN A 33 5.73 9.33 -19.44
C ASN A 33 5.81 8.06 -18.56
N CYS A 34 6.97 7.41 -18.51
CA CYS A 34 7.25 6.31 -17.60
C CYS A 34 8.09 6.77 -16.40
N TYR A 35 7.72 6.35 -15.19
CA TYR A 35 8.43 6.77 -13.97
C TYR A 35 8.75 5.57 -13.08
N PHE A 36 10.04 5.26 -12.96
CA PHE A 36 10.56 4.27 -12.02
C PHE A 36 10.28 4.64 -10.55
N VAL A 37 10.00 3.61 -9.74
CA VAL A 37 9.74 3.74 -8.31
C VAL A 37 10.58 2.70 -7.55
N THR A 38 11.45 3.18 -6.66
CA THR A 38 12.33 2.30 -5.89
C THR A 38 11.60 1.46 -4.86
N ALA A 39 12.07 0.22 -4.68
CA ALA A 39 11.65 -0.70 -3.62
C ALA A 39 12.68 -0.79 -2.48
N THR A 40 13.67 0.11 -2.44
CA THR A 40 14.67 0.14 -1.37
C THR A 40 14.02 0.31 0.00
N GLY A 41 14.48 -0.49 0.97
CA GLY A 41 13.96 -0.49 2.34
C GLY A 41 12.58 -1.12 2.52
N LEU A 42 11.98 -1.68 1.46
CA LEU A 42 10.77 -2.49 1.57
C LEU A 42 11.14 -3.92 2.02
N THR A 43 10.28 -4.53 2.81
CA THR A 43 10.41 -5.88 3.35
C THR A 43 9.31 -6.81 2.84
N SER A 44 9.51 -8.11 3.01
CA SER A 44 8.60 -9.17 2.57
C SER A 44 7.91 -9.87 3.73
N ASN A 45 6.82 -10.56 3.39
CA ASN A 45 6.22 -11.59 4.22
C ASN A 45 7.23 -12.72 4.51
N PRO A 46 6.95 -13.61 5.48
CA PRO A 46 7.84 -14.74 5.82
C PRO A 46 8.19 -15.68 4.65
N ASP A 47 7.40 -15.65 3.59
CA ASP A 47 7.62 -16.42 2.36
C ASP A 47 8.82 -15.93 1.52
N GLY A 48 9.37 -14.76 1.84
CA GLY A 48 10.55 -14.19 1.20
C GLY A 48 10.35 -13.64 -0.21
N ILE A 49 9.13 -13.63 -0.74
CA ILE A 49 8.85 -13.21 -2.13
C ILE A 49 7.79 -12.11 -2.26
N HIS A 50 6.78 -12.08 -1.39
CA HIS A 50 5.74 -11.06 -1.43
C HIS A 50 6.06 -9.89 -0.50
N ILE A 51 5.87 -8.65 -0.97
CA ILE A 51 6.01 -7.43 -0.15
C ILE A 51 4.98 -7.48 0.99
N ASP A 52 5.39 -7.17 2.23
CA ASP A 52 4.47 -7.13 3.38
C ASP A 52 3.54 -5.91 3.37
N ALA A 53 2.51 -5.92 4.22
CA ALA A 53 1.48 -4.88 4.24
C ALA A 53 2.02 -3.46 4.54
N ILE A 54 2.98 -3.32 5.45
CA ILE A 54 3.54 -2.01 5.82
C ILE A 54 4.37 -1.47 4.67
N SER A 55 5.21 -2.32 4.09
CA SER A 55 6.03 -2.00 2.93
C SER A 55 5.18 -1.70 1.70
N GLN A 56 4.10 -2.44 1.48
CA GLN A 56 3.18 -2.21 0.37
C GLN A 56 2.47 -0.85 0.50
N ARG A 57 2.13 -0.43 1.72
CA ARG A 57 1.56 0.89 1.97
C ARG A 57 2.55 2.02 1.65
N LYS A 58 3.81 1.87 2.08
CA LYS A 58 4.90 2.81 1.72
C LYS A 58 5.10 2.85 0.21
N PHE A 59 5.12 1.69 -0.44
CA PHE A 59 5.34 1.61 -1.87
C PHE A 59 4.24 2.35 -2.65
N GLY A 60 2.98 2.20 -2.25
CA GLY A 60 1.85 2.96 -2.83
C GLY A 60 2.02 4.48 -2.74
N LEU A 61 2.58 5.01 -1.65
CA LEU A 61 2.89 6.45 -1.54
C LEU A 61 3.95 6.88 -2.55
N ARG A 62 5.00 6.07 -2.73
CA ARG A 62 6.04 6.34 -3.73
C ARG A 62 5.47 6.36 -5.15
N TYR A 63 4.59 5.41 -5.47
CA TYR A 63 3.87 5.40 -6.75
C TYR A 63 3.03 6.65 -6.95
N PHE A 64 2.27 7.06 -5.92
CA PHE A 64 1.45 8.27 -6.01
C PHE A 64 2.32 9.52 -6.20
N GLU A 65 3.43 9.65 -5.47
CA GLU A 65 4.38 10.77 -5.64
C GLU A 65 4.99 10.79 -7.05
N ALA A 66 5.40 9.63 -7.58
CA ALA A 66 5.92 9.50 -8.94
C ALA A 66 4.89 9.94 -9.99
N PHE A 67 3.66 9.46 -9.87
CA PHE A 67 2.54 9.81 -10.75
C PHE A 67 2.19 11.30 -10.67
N HIS A 68 1.99 11.81 -9.44
CA HIS A 68 1.54 13.17 -9.19
C HIS A 68 2.58 14.21 -9.62
N LYS A 69 3.88 13.93 -9.38
CA LYS A 69 4.98 14.82 -9.75
C LYS A 69 5.59 14.53 -11.13
N LYS A 70 5.15 13.46 -11.80
CA LYS A 70 5.70 13.02 -13.09
C LYS A 70 7.22 12.91 -13.05
N LYS A 71 7.74 12.19 -12.04
CA LYS A 71 9.18 12.04 -11.81
C LYS A 71 9.53 10.64 -11.32
N HIS A 72 10.77 10.22 -11.56
CA HIS A 72 11.33 9.01 -10.95
C HIS A 72 11.49 9.19 -9.45
N ILE A 73 11.25 8.11 -8.70
CA ILE A 73 11.49 8.03 -7.26
C ILE A 73 12.62 7.03 -7.04
N MET A 74 13.85 7.55 -6.96
CA MET A 74 15.07 6.75 -6.85
C MET A 74 15.38 6.34 -5.41
N GLU A 75 14.86 7.09 -4.44
CA GLU A 75 15.05 6.86 -3.01
C GLU A 75 13.70 6.81 -2.28
N ALA A 76 13.69 6.21 -1.08
CA ALA A 76 12.52 6.24 -0.21
C ALA A 76 12.16 7.68 0.17
N LEU A 77 10.87 8.00 0.31
CA LEU A 77 10.45 9.33 0.76
C LEU A 77 10.79 9.49 2.25
N ALA A 78 11.35 10.63 2.63
CA ALA A 78 11.81 10.87 4.00
C ALA A 78 10.69 10.75 5.06
N ASN A 79 9.45 11.08 4.68
CA ASN A 79 8.29 11.17 5.56
C ASN A 79 7.25 10.05 5.32
N GLU A 80 7.64 8.89 4.78
CA GLU A 80 6.72 7.77 4.50
C GLU A 80 5.88 7.38 5.72
N SER A 81 6.52 7.16 6.87
CA SER A 81 5.82 6.76 8.10
C SER A 81 4.84 7.82 8.58
N GLU A 82 5.23 9.09 8.46
CA GLU A 82 4.41 10.24 8.86
C GLU A 82 3.25 10.49 7.90
N LEU A 83 3.35 10.12 6.62
CA LEU A 83 2.25 10.27 5.65
C LEU A 83 1.22 9.13 5.75
N ILE A 84 1.63 7.95 6.24
CA ILE A 84 0.72 6.81 6.43
C ILE A 84 -0.25 7.08 7.58
N ILE A 85 0.20 7.68 8.69
CA ILE A 85 -0.61 7.88 9.91
C ILE A 85 -1.82 8.83 9.67
N PRO A 86 -1.68 10.02 9.05
CA PRO A 86 -2.78 10.94 8.76
C PRO A 86 -3.85 10.35 7.84
N SER A 87 -3.48 9.39 6.98
CA SER A 87 -4.47 8.71 6.13
C SER A 87 -5.43 7.83 6.92
N ASN A 88 -5.02 7.35 8.10
CA ASN A 88 -5.85 6.56 9.01
C ASN A 88 -6.65 7.40 9.99
N SER A 89 -6.30 8.69 10.17
CA SER A 89 -7.01 9.61 11.06
C SER A 89 -8.10 10.41 10.35
N LYS A 90 -8.33 10.18 9.05
CA LYS A 90 -9.40 10.86 8.32
C LYS A 90 -10.76 10.36 8.81
N THR A 91 -11.59 11.27 9.28
CA THR A 91 -12.97 10.94 9.65
C THR A 91 -13.71 10.43 8.43
N TYR A 92 -14.21 9.20 8.51
CA TYR A 92 -15.07 8.64 7.48
C TYR A 92 -16.33 9.49 7.31
N THR A 93 -16.77 9.62 6.06
CA THR A 93 -18.08 10.16 5.72
C THR A 93 -19.17 9.28 6.30
N LYS A 94 -20.38 9.83 6.43
CA LYS A 94 -21.55 9.08 6.90
C LYS A 94 -21.79 7.81 6.08
N THR A 95 -21.72 7.91 4.76
CA THR A 95 -21.90 6.77 3.84
C THR A 95 -20.82 5.69 4.04
N GLU A 96 -19.55 6.07 4.19
CA GLU A 96 -18.47 5.11 4.48
C GLU A 96 -18.69 4.40 5.82
N LYS A 97 -19.11 5.12 6.87
CA LYS A 97 -19.44 4.52 8.17
C LYS A 97 -20.61 3.54 8.09
N ILE A 98 -21.66 3.90 7.35
CA ILE A 98 -22.80 3.01 7.08
C ILE A 98 -22.32 1.74 6.36
N TYR A 99 -21.50 1.89 5.33
CA TYR A 99 -20.97 0.75 4.58
C TYR A 99 -20.16 -0.21 5.46
N ILE A 100 -19.27 0.31 6.31
CA ILE A 100 -18.50 -0.51 7.26
C ILE A 100 -19.43 -1.28 8.20
N ASN A 101 -20.43 -0.61 8.78
CA ASN A 101 -21.39 -1.26 9.67
C ASN A 101 -22.23 -2.33 8.94
N SER A 102 -22.63 -2.08 7.68
CA SER A 102 -23.35 -3.06 6.87
C SER A 102 -22.50 -4.30 6.59
N MET A 103 -21.20 -4.12 6.35
CA MET A 103 -20.26 -5.22 6.17
C MET A 103 -20.09 -6.04 7.46
N ASP A 104 -19.99 -5.38 8.61
CA ASP A 104 -19.88 -6.07 9.90
C ASP A 104 -21.13 -6.89 10.22
N LEU A 105 -22.33 -6.39 9.89
CA LEU A 105 -23.57 -7.17 9.99
C LEU A 105 -23.55 -8.38 9.03
N ALA A 106 -23.21 -8.16 7.76
CA ALA A 106 -23.19 -9.22 6.75
C ALA A 106 -22.20 -10.35 7.07
N LEU A 107 -21.09 -10.01 7.74
CA LEU A 107 -20.08 -10.97 8.21
C LEU A 107 -20.41 -11.58 9.58
N GLY A 108 -21.56 -11.24 10.18
CA GLY A 108 -22.00 -11.76 11.47
C GLY A 108 -21.16 -11.27 12.66
N LYS A 109 -20.44 -10.14 12.52
CA LYS A 109 -19.64 -9.56 13.60
C LYS A 109 -20.47 -8.75 14.59
N ILE A 110 -21.64 -8.27 14.17
CA ILE A 110 -22.59 -7.51 15.00
C ILE A 110 -24.00 -8.05 14.77
N SER A 111 -24.89 -7.86 15.75
CA SER A 111 -26.30 -8.19 15.60
C SER A 111 -27.05 -7.15 14.75
N TYR A 112 -28.26 -7.50 14.31
CA TYR A 112 -29.15 -6.55 13.63
C TYR A 112 -29.48 -5.35 14.53
N ASP A 113 -29.81 -5.59 15.80
CA ASP A 113 -30.12 -4.53 16.76
C ASP A 113 -28.92 -3.58 16.99
N GLU A 114 -27.70 -4.12 17.04
CA GLU A 114 -26.48 -3.30 17.16
C GLU A 114 -26.25 -2.45 15.90
N PHE A 115 -26.51 -3.02 14.73
CA PHE A 115 -26.46 -2.31 13.46
C PHE A 115 -27.47 -1.15 13.41
N GLU A 116 -28.74 -1.39 13.77
CA GLU A 116 -29.78 -0.34 13.83
C GLU A 116 -29.38 0.78 14.80
N SER A 117 -28.89 0.43 16.00
CA SER A 117 -28.41 1.41 16.98
C SER A 117 -27.28 2.28 16.43
N LYS A 118 -26.33 1.68 15.69
CA LYS A 118 -25.23 2.43 15.04
C LYS A 118 -25.76 3.35 13.93
N LEU A 119 -26.77 2.94 13.16
CA LEU A 119 -27.37 3.79 12.13
C LEU A 119 -28.11 5.00 12.72
N ILE A 120 -28.87 4.81 13.80
CA ILE A 120 -29.56 5.91 14.49
C ILE A 120 -28.54 6.96 14.96
N LYS A 121 -27.48 6.53 15.66
CA LYS A 121 -26.39 7.42 16.13
C LYS A 121 -25.69 8.19 15.00
N LEU A 122 -25.63 7.64 13.79
CA LEU A 122 -25.06 8.30 12.62
C LEU A 122 -26.03 9.25 11.91
N ASN A 123 -27.33 9.14 12.19
CA ASN A 123 -28.36 10.04 11.68
C ASN A 123 -28.60 11.25 12.59
N ASP A 124 -28.33 11.10 13.88
CA ASP A 124 -28.50 12.16 14.89
C ASP A 124 -27.28 13.11 14.99
N ASN A 125 -26.18 12.83 14.27
CA ASN A 125 -24.99 13.67 14.13
C ASN A 125 -24.87 14.23 12.71
#